data_AF-A0A372RPK9-F1
#
_entry.id   AF-A0A372RPK9-F1
#
_cell.length_a   1.000
_cell.length_b   1.000
_cell.length_c   1.000
_cell.angle_alpha   90.00
_cell.angle_beta   90.00
_cell.angle_gamma   90.00
#
_symmetry.space_group_name_H-M   'P 1'
#
loop_
_entity.id
_entity.type
_entity.pdbx_description
1 polymer ?
#
loop_
_entity_poly.entity_id
_entity_poly.type
_entity_poly.pdbx_seq_one_letter_code
_entity_poly.pdbx_strand_id
1 'polypeptide(L)'
;MKITGNYPKTTELFRPAQELDYESMYPTCMSKSDALWPIYEGDFEYLENLDHLTFGIYRVEIEGQPEKKKDEKCTRIFRYNPEKYYTHYDIERARDLGLKVKLINESPNALIFSKNNCMSVVNELDPIPINSV
;
A
#
# COMPACT_ATOMS: atom_id res chain seq x y z
N MET A 1 33.00 49.57 11.99
CA MET A 1 33.06 48.79 10.74
C MET A 1 31.75 48.01 10.62
N LYS A 2 30.82 48.46 9.79
CA LYS A 2 29.53 47.78 9.56
C LYS A 2 29.65 47.00 8.26
N ILE A 3 29.54 45.67 8.32
CA ILE A 3 29.48 44.85 7.11
C ILE A 3 28.00 44.76 6.75
N THR A 4 27.59 45.55 5.76
CA THR A 4 26.27 45.49 5.14
C THR A 4 26.23 44.33 4.16
N GLY A 5 25.69 43.19 4.58
CA GLY A 5 25.31 42.09 3.69
C GLY A 5 23.86 42.30 3.22
N ASN A 6 23.69 42.69 1.96
CA ASN A 6 22.39 42.74 1.29
C ASN A 6 21.92 41.30 1.02
N TYR A 7 21.08 40.76 1.88
CA TYR A 7 20.29 39.59 1.52
C TYR A 7 19.12 40.05 0.64
N PRO A 8 18.93 39.48 -0.57
CA PRO A 8 17.73 39.78 -1.34
C PRO A 8 16.52 39.33 -0.51
N LYS A 9 15.63 40.27 -0.21
CA LYS A 9 14.30 39.97 0.33
C LYS A 9 13.55 39.22 -0.75
N THR A 10 13.47 37.89 -0.65
CA THR A 10 12.54 37.09 -1.45
C THR A 10 11.15 37.38 -0.92
N THR A 11 10.54 38.47 -1.39
CA THR A 11 9.10 38.73 -1.23
C THR A 11 8.34 37.81 -2.18
N GLU A 12 8.43 36.50 -1.97
CA GLU A 12 7.50 35.53 -2.53
C GLU A 12 6.44 35.25 -1.47
N LEU A 13 5.34 36.00 -1.58
CA LEU A 13 3.98 35.69 -1.14
C LEU A 13 3.86 34.45 -0.23
N PHE A 14 3.99 34.62 1.09
CA PHE A 14 3.57 33.63 2.08
C PHE A 14 2.07 33.38 1.92
N ARG A 15 1.69 32.42 1.08
CA ARG A 15 0.34 31.86 1.10
C ARG A 15 0.22 31.06 2.40
N PRO A 16 -0.88 31.17 3.17
CA PRO A 16 -1.09 30.28 4.30
C PRO A 16 -1.15 28.84 3.75
N ALA A 17 -0.14 28.04 4.08
CA ALA A 17 -0.14 26.62 3.82
C ALA A 17 -0.74 25.90 5.03
N GLN A 18 -1.59 24.92 4.80
CA GLN A 18 -2.12 24.04 5.83
C GLN A 18 -1.45 22.68 5.68
N GLU A 19 -0.94 22.16 6.79
CA GLU A 19 -0.42 20.79 6.88
C GLU A 19 -1.45 19.96 7.64
N LEU A 20 -1.81 18.82 7.08
CA LEU A 20 -2.71 17.84 7.70
C LEU A 20 -1.88 16.60 7.99
N ASP A 21 -1.97 16.11 9.23
CA ASP A 21 -1.36 14.86 9.65
C ASP A 21 -2.44 13.87 10.10
N TYR A 22 -2.18 12.59 9.89
CA TYR A 22 -3.06 11.52 10.35
C TYR A 22 -2.69 11.14 11.78
N GLU A 23 -3.63 11.32 12.70
CA GLU A 23 -3.46 10.85 14.06
C GLU A 23 -3.35 9.32 14.09
N SER A 24 -2.22 8.82 14.60
CA SER A 24 -2.00 7.38 14.81
C SER A 24 -2.33 6.54 13.56
N MET A 25 -1.80 6.92 12.39
CA MET A 25 -2.10 6.27 11.10
C MET A 25 -2.00 4.73 11.15
N TYR A 26 -0.90 4.18 11.66
CA TYR A 26 -0.70 2.73 11.72
C TYR A 26 -1.68 2.03 12.67
N PRO A 27 -1.83 2.45 13.95
CA PRO A 27 -2.87 1.92 14.82
C PRO A 27 -4.28 1.98 14.21
N THR A 28 -4.61 3.09 13.54
CA THR A 28 -5.91 3.25 12.88
C THR A 28 -6.09 2.28 11.71
N CYS A 29 -5.03 1.95 10.97
CA CYS A 29 -5.09 0.91 9.93
C CYS A 29 -5.19 -0.50 10.54
N MET A 30 -4.53 -0.75 11.67
CA MET A 30 -4.59 -2.04 12.38
C MET A 30 -5.94 -2.34 13.01
N SER A 31 -6.68 -1.31 13.45
CA SER A 31 -7.99 -1.47 14.09
C SER A 31 -9.16 -1.63 13.12
N LYS A 32 -8.94 -1.56 11.80
CA LYS A 32 -9.99 -1.76 10.81
C LYS A 32 -10.49 -3.20 10.82
N SER A 33 -11.80 -3.39 10.77
CA SER A 33 -12.46 -4.71 10.73
C SER A 33 -11.99 -5.57 9.56
N ASP A 34 -11.69 -4.92 8.44
CA ASP A 34 -11.37 -5.59 7.17
C ASP A 34 -9.86 -5.82 7.01
N ALA A 35 -9.05 -5.39 7.98
CA ALA A 35 -7.61 -5.59 7.95
C ALA A 35 -7.27 -7.05 8.27
N LEU A 36 -6.55 -7.68 7.34
CA LEU A 36 -5.96 -9.00 7.49
C LEU A 36 -4.46 -8.87 7.77
N TRP A 37 -3.97 -9.62 8.76
CA TRP A 37 -2.56 -9.60 9.17
C TRP A 37 -1.98 -11.01 9.05
N PRO A 38 -0.97 -11.27 8.19
CA PRO A 38 -0.39 -12.59 8.05
C PRO A 38 0.37 -12.97 9.32
N ILE A 39 -0.09 -14.01 10.02
CA ILE A 39 0.57 -14.55 11.23
C ILE A 39 1.32 -15.83 10.89
N TYR A 40 0.75 -16.63 10.00
CA TYR A 40 1.30 -17.92 9.59
C TYR A 40 1.88 -17.84 8.18
N GLU A 41 2.59 -18.91 7.81
CA GLU A 41 3.17 -19.07 6.49
C GLU A 41 2.08 -19.04 5.41
N GLY A 42 2.38 -18.38 4.29
CA GLY A 42 1.52 -18.37 3.11
C GLY A 42 1.84 -19.53 2.17
N ASP A 43 0.91 -19.80 1.27
CA ASP A 43 1.07 -20.83 0.25
C ASP A 43 1.64 -20.20 -1.03
N PHE A 44 2.67 -20.84 -1.59
CA PHE A 44 3.24 -20.44 -2.87
C PHE A 44 2.40 -21.01 -4.01
N GLU A 45 1.89 -20.13 -4.85
CA GLU A 45 1.04 -20.50 -5.98
C GLU A 45 1.58 -19.96 -7.30
N TYR A 46 1.14 -20.59 -8.39
CA TYR A 46 1.33 -20.10 -9.74
C TYR A 46 -0.02 -19.66 -10.32
N LEU A 47 -0.12 -18.38 -10.65
CA LEU A 47 -1.29 -17.77 -11.25
C LEU A 47 -1.05 -17.51 -12.72
N GLU A 48 -2.07 -17.73 -13.54
CA GLU A 48 -2.04 -17.36 -14.97
C GLU A 48 -2.55 -15.93 -15.20
N ASN A 49 -3.52 -15.49 -14.39
CA ASN A 49 -4.19 -14.20 -14.51
C ASN A 49 -4.30 -13.49 -13.16
N LEU A 50 -4.44 -12.16 -13.18
CA LEU A 50 -4.52 -11.29 -12.00
C LEU A 50 -5.95 -10.75 -11.75
N ASP A 51 -6.99 -11.45 -12.19
CA ASP A 51 -8.35 -10.90 -12.20
C ASP A 51 -8.92 -10.70 -10.79
N HIS A 52 -8.70 -11.68 -9.90
CA HIS A 52 -9.12 -11.60 -8.49
C HIS A 52 -7.88 -11.59 -7.59
N LEU A 53 -7.60 -10.43 -7.00
CA LEU A 53 -6.51 -10.28 -6.04
C LEU A 53 -6.99 -10.71 -4.66
N THR A 54 -6.44 -11.80 -4.15
CA THR A 54 -6.57 -12.19 -2.75
C THR A 54 -5.44 -11.57 -1.92
N PHE A 55 -5.56 -11.68 -0.59
CA PHE A 55 -4.52 -11.16 0.30
C PHE A 55 -3.22 -11.94 0.10
N GLY A 56 -2.21 -11.28 -0.47
CA GLY A 56 -0.97 -11.92 -0.86
C GLY A 56 0.08 -10.96 -1.39
N ILE A 57 1.24 -11.53 -1.70
CA ILE A 57 2.36 -10.90 -2.37
C ILE A 57 2.49 -11.54 -3.75
N TYR A 58 2.60 -10.70 -4.78
CA TYR A 58 2.64 -11.15 -6.17
C TYR A 58 3.89 -10.63 -6.85
N ARG A 59 4.39 -11.41 -7.79
CA ARG A 59 5.53 -11.04 -8.62
C ARG A 59 5.06 -10.44 -9.93
N VAL A 60 5.15 -9.10 -10.00
CA VAL A 60 4.48 -8.30 -11.03
C VAL A 60 5.42 -7.21 -11.54
N GLU A 61 5.44 -7.04 -12.84
CA GLU A 61 6.10 -5.92 -13.50
C GLU A 61 5.11 -4.77 -13.69
N ILE A 62 5.37 -3.66 -13.01
CA ILE A 62 4.56 -2.43 -13.08
C ILE A 62 5.33 -1.41 -13.91
N GLU A 63 4.75 -1.04 -15.05
CA GLU A 63 5.32 -0.10 -16.01
C GLU A 63 4.41 1.11 -16.20
N GLY A 64 4.99 2.19 -16.74
CA GLY A 64 4.29 3.43 -17.06
C GLY A 64 4.57 4.54 -16.06
N GLN A 65 4.06 5.73 -16.37
CA GLN A 65 4.05 6.86 -15.45
C GLN A 65 2.62 7.06 -14.97
N PRO A 66 2.40 7.38 -13.68
CA PRO A 66 1.06 7.66 -13.20
C PRO A 66 0.47 8.78 -14.04
N GLU A 67 -0.78 8.61 -14.46
CA GLU A 67 -1.43 9.61 -15.29
C GLU A 67 -1.39 10.96 -14.55
N LYS A 68 -0.73 11.95 -15.16
CA LYS A 68 -0.79 13.32 -14.65
C LYS A 68 -2.22 13.80 -14.86
N LYS A 69 -3.05 13.73 -13.81
CA LYS A 69 -4.26 14.56 -13.77
C LYS A 69 -3.81 15.99 -14.01
N LYS A 70 -4.46 16.66 -14.97
CA LYS A 70 -4.03 17.93 -15.59
C LYS A 70 -3.70 19.06 -14.59
N ASP A 71 -4.10 18.93 -13.33
CA ASP A 71 -4.04 19.99 -12.33
C ASP A 71 -3.21 19.67 -11.05
N GLU A 72 -2.60 18.48 -10.92
CA GLU A 72 -1.90 18.10 -9.68
C GLU A 72 -0.37 18.08 -9.82
N LYS A 73 0.31 19.02 -9.15
CA LYS A 73 1.75 18.96 -8.88
C LYS A 73 2.02 17.95 -7.75
N CYS A 74 2.17 16.66 -8.08
CA CYS A 74 3.07 15.69 -7.42
C CYS A 74 2.73 14.24 -7.84
N THR A 75 3.34 13.75 -8.92
CA THR A 75 3.23 12.35 -9.37
C THR A 75 4.25 11.44 -8.70
N ARG A 76 4.30 11.37 -7.36
CA ARG A 76 5.14 10.41 -6.63
C ARG A 76 4.37 9.68 -5.54
N ILE A 77 3.18 9.20 -5.90
CA ILE A 77 2.30 8.43 -5.01
C ILE A 77 2.46 6.91 -5.17
N PHE A 78 3.42 6.46 -5.99
CA PHE A 78 3.74 5.05 -6.17
C PHE A 78 5.26 4.84 -6.17
N ARG A 79 5.74 3.84 -5.45
CA ARG A 79 7.15 3.47 -5.38
C ARG A 79 7.34 2.13 -6.09
N TYR A 80 8.14 2.13 -7.15
CA TYR A 80 8.51 0.89 -7.84
C TYR A 80 9.48 0.07 -6.98
N ASN A 81 9.20 -1.21 -6.86
CA ASN A 81 10.07 -2.21 -6.27
C ASN A 81 10.96 -2.83 -7.36
N PRO A 82 12.31 -2.69 -7.29
CA PRO A 82 13.21 -3.31 -8.27
C PRO A 82 13.12 -4.84 -8.29
N GLU A 83 12.76 -5.46 -7.17
CA GLU A 83 12.59 -6.92 -7.04
C GLU A 83 11.23 -7.41 -7.59
N LYS A 84 10.35 -6.49 -8.00
CA LYS A 84 9.04 -6.79 -8.62
C LYS A 84 8.06 -7.55 -7.70
N TYR A 85 8.25 -7.52 -6.38
CA TYR A 85 7.29 -8.03 -5.41
C TYR A 85 6.36 -6.91 -4.94
N TYR A 86 5.06 -7.11 -5.08
CA TYR A 86 4.04 -6.14 -4.70
C TYR A 86 2.91 -6.81 -3.93
N THR A 87 2.33 -6.09 -2.97
CA THR A 87 1.12 -6.56 -2.29
C THR A 87 -0.11 -6.35 -3.18
N HIS A 88 -1.21 -7.05 -2.90
CA HIS A 88 -2.50 -6.76 -3.53
C HIS A 88 -2.88 -5.26 -3.45
N TYR A 89 -2.65 -4.60 -2.30
CA TYR A 89 -2.88 -3.16 -2.14
C TYR A 89 -2.06 -2.31 -3.12
N ASP A 90 -0.78 -2.62 -3.31
CA ASP A 90 0.08 -1.90 -4.25
C ASP A 90 -0.40 -2.09 -5.68
N ILE A 91 -0.88 -3.30 -6.03
CA ILE A 91 -1.35 -3.62 -7.37
C ILE A 91 -2.68 -2.92 -7.67
N GLU A 92 -3.62 -2.94 -6.72
CA GLU A 92 -4.86 -2.16 -6.81
C GLU A 92 -4.56 -0.67 -6.95
N ARG A 93 -3.65 -0.16 -6.13
CA ARG A 93 -3.23 1.24 -6.22
C ARG A 93 -2.59 1.55 -7.56
N ALA A 94 -1.79 0.65 -8.13
CA ALA A 94 -1.21 0.83 -9.45
C ALA A 94 -2.28 0.87 -10.55
N ARG A 95 -3.31 0.02 -10.46
CA ARG A 95 -4.47 0.05 -11.37
C ARG A 95 -5.23 1.36 -11.29
N ASP A 96 -5.49 1.87 -10.08
CA ASP A 96 -6.16 3.15 -9.86
C ASP A 96 -5.40 4.34 -10.45
N LEU A 97 -4.07 4.22 -10.53
CA LEU A 97 -3.18 5.22 -11.11
C LEU A 97 -3.04 5.11 -12.63
N GLY A 98 -3.71 4.15 -13.26
CA GLY A 98 -3.60 3.87 -14.70
C GLY A 98 -2.27 3.23 -15.10
N LEU A 99 -1.52 2.65 -14.14
CA LEU A 99 -0.26 1.97 -14.43
C LEU A 99 -0.52 0.60 -15.07
N LYS A 100 0.39 0.19 -15.95
CA LYS A 100 0.31 -1.12 -16.60
C LYS A 100 0.91 -2.17 -15.68
N VAL A 101 0.08 -3.12 -15.27
CA VAL A 101 0.42 -4.23 -14.37
C VAL A 101 0.52 -5.51 -15.21
N LYS A 102 1.69 -6.17 -15.22
CA LYS A 102 1.91 -7.46 -15.90
C LYS A 102 2.39 -8.51 -14.91
N LEU A 103 1.75 -9.67 -14.89
CA LEU A 103 2.22 -10.80 -14.10
C LEU A 103 3.51 -11.39 -14.71
N ILE A 104 4.45 -11.81 -13.87
CA ILE A 104 5.66 -12.50 -14.33
C ILE A 104 5.39 -14.00 -14.39
N ASN A 105 5.68 -14.62 -15.53
CA ASN A 105 5.47 -16.04 -15.78
C ASN A 105 6.63 -16.89 -15.24
N GLU A 106 6.91 -16.77 -13.94
CA GLU A 106 7.91 -17.58 -13.24
C GLU A 106 7.26 -18.27 -12.04
N SER A 107 7.44 -19.58 -11.88
CA SER A 107 6.85 -20.31 -10.76
C SER A 107 7.82 -20.36 -9.57
N PRO A 108 7.39 -20.00 -8.34
CA PRO A 108 6.09 -19.42 -7.98
C PRO A 108 6.02 -17.92 -8.27
N ASN A 109 4.83 -17.42 -8.63
CA ASN A 109 4.61 -15.98 -8.89
C ASN A 109 3.70 -15.31 -7.86
N ALA A 110 3.12 -16.06 -6.92
CA ALA A 110 2.30 -15.53 -5.86
C ALA A 110 2.59 -16.25 -4.53
N LEU A 111 2.49 -15.49 -3.44
CA LEU A 111 2.43 -15.99 -2.07
C LEU A 111 1.09 -15.53 -1.49
N ILE A 112 0.18 -16.47 -1.30
CA ILE A 112 -1.20 -16.21 -0.88
C ILE A 112 -1.35 -16.54 0.60
N PHE A 113 -2.02 -15.67 1.35
CA PHE A 113 -2.40 -15.97 2.72
C PHE A 113 -3.91 -16.20 2.77
N SER A 114 -4.29 -17.42 3.15
CA SER A 114 -5.67 -17.74 3.45
C SER A 114 -6.14 -17.02 4.72
N LYS A 115 -7.46 -16.88 4.90
CA LYS A 115 -8.01 -16.27 6.13
C LYS A 115 -7.58 -16.98 7.41
N ASN A 116 -7.32 -18.29 7.34
CA ASN A 116 -6.86 -19.08 8.48
C ASN A 116 -5.42 -18.73 8.87
N ASN A 117 -4.63 -18.24 7.92
CA ASN A 117 -3.24 -17.84 8.15
C ASN A 117 -3.13 -16.37 8.58
N CYS A 118 -4.27 -15.65 8.63
CA CYS A 118 -4.34 -14.24 8.96
C CYS A 118 -5.11 -13.98 10.27
N MET A 119 -4.64 -13.00 11.04
CA MET A 119 -5.47 -12.35 12.07
C MET A 119 -6.46 -11.41 11.39
N SER A 120 -7.67 -11.36 11.94
CA SER A 120 -8.58 -10.23 11.75
C SER A 120 -9.06 -9.77 13.12
N VAL A 121 -9.41 -8.48 13.24
CA VAL A 121 -9.90 -7.88 14.50
C VAL A 121 -11.20 -8.58 14.98
N VAL A 122 -11.92 -9.26 14.09
CA VAL A 122 -13.21 -9.90 14.39
C VAL A 122 -13.08 -11.27 15.08
N ASN A 123 -11.89 -11.90 15.05
CA ASN A 123 -11.70 -13.26 15.56
C ASN A 123 -11.53 -13.36 17.09
N GLU A 124 -11.59 -12.24 17.83
CA GLU A 124 -11.52 -12.25 19.30
C GLU A 124 -12.85 -12.61 20.00
N LEU A 125 -13.92 -12.88 19.23
CA LEU A 125 -15.25 -13.23 19.78
C LEU A 125 -15.78 -14.60 19.34
N ASP A 126 -14.92 -15.57 19.05
CA ASP A 126 -15.39 -16.96 19.00
C ASP A 126 -15.77 -17.38 20.44
N PRO A 127 -17.04 -17.74 20.72
CA PRO A 127 -17.45 -18.15 22.05
C PRO A 127 -16.70 -19.42 22.42
N ILE A 128 -16.05 -19.38 23.59
CA ILE A 128 -15.46 -20.55 24.25
C ILE A 128 -16.51 -21.67 24.21
N PRO A 129 -16.21 -22.87 23.68
CA PRO A 129 -17.14 -23.97 23.73
C PRO A 129 -17.40 -24.27 25.21
N ILE A 130 -18.61 -23.93 25.66
CA ILE A 130 -19.12 -24.39 26.95
C ILE A 130 -19.28 -25.89 26.79
N ASN A 131 -18.24 -26.64 27.18
CA ASN A 131 -18.36 -28.07 27.34
C ASN A 131 -19.50 -28.30 28.33
N SER A 132 -20.60 -28.85 27.82
CA SER A 132 -21.74 -29.29 28.60
C SER A 132 -21.26 -30.32 29.62
N VAL A 133 -21.56 -30.05 30.89
CA VAL A 133 -21.32 -30.88 32.09
C VAL A 133 -21.82 -32.30 31.89
#